data_AF-A0A165TMR3-F1
#
_entry.id   AF-A0A165TMR3-F1
#
_cell.length_a   1.000
_cell.length_b   1.000
_cell.length_c   1.000
_cell.angle_alpha   90.00
_cell.angle_beta   90.00
_cell.angle_gamma   90.00
#
_symmetry.space_group_name_H-M   'P 1'
#
loop_
_entity.id
_entity.type
_entity.pdbx_description
1 polymer ?
#
loop_
_entity_poly.entity_id
_entity_poly.type
_entity_poly.pdbx_seq_one_letter_code
_entity_poly.pdbx_strand_id
1 'polypeptide(L)'
;MEMRSYQAILIPSDGRPPSLVPLATSPVAVADPFTAQPTQTTRMPHPEVYMDYIAEALGARAWQYHWLLLIQTVEALDGMNKKFATPYIIFYPVISRDGMPFPVNKCIREMQGKAFREETAWRGNVVVAKYSEGTFTNMMDASMADFPLIKNYLMMHDSPLAPSI
;
A
#
# COMPACT_ATOMS: atom_id res chain seq x y z
N MET A 1 21.82 -4.25 12.98
CA MET A 1 20.66 -4.55 12.10
C MET A 1 20.60 -3.46 11.05
N GLU A 2 20.66 -3.82 9.76
CA GLU A 2 20.69 -2.86 8.65
C GLU A 2 19.26 -2.51 8.21
N MET A 3 18.83 -1.28 8.48
CA MET A 3 17.63 -0.71 7.86
C MET A 3 17.90 -0.50 6.37
N ARG A 4 17.00 -1.01 5.52
CA ARG A 4 17.06 -0.78 4.08
C ARG A 4 15.81 -0.03 3.65
N SER A 5 15.98 0.95 2.78
CA SER A 5 14.88 1.69 2.17
C SER A 5 14.70 1.27 0.72
N TYR A 6 13.44 1.21 0.29
CA TYR A 6 13.06 1.01 -1.11
C TYR A 6 12.18 2.17 -1.56
N GLN A 7 12.20 2.51 -2.83
CA GLN A 7 11.31 3.53 -3.38
C GLN A 7 9.86 3.01 -3.39
N ALA A 8 8.95 3.79 -2.80
CA ALA A 8 7.52 3.57 -2.80
C ALA A 8 6.80 4.81 -3.36
N ILE A 9 5.58 4.65 -3.87
CA ILE A 9 4.76 5.77 -4.34
C ILE A 9 3.86 6.23 -3.21
N LEU A 10 4.02 7.49 -2.81
CA LEU A 10 3.14 8.18 -1.87
C LEU A 10 2.05 8.93 -2.65
N ILE A 11 0.79 8.69 -2.29
CA ILE A 11 -0.37 9.44 -2.74
C ILE A 11 -0.91 10.24 -1.54
N PRO A 12 -0.55 11.52 -1.41
CA PRO A 12 -0.91 12.32 -0.25
C PRO A 12 -2.39 12.69 -0.28
N SER A 13 -3.02 12.73 0.90
CA SER A 13 -4.44 13.03 1.04
C SER A 13 -4.80 14.50 0.83
N ASP A 14 -3.82 15.39 0.98
CA ASP A 14 -4.00 16.84 0.95
C ASP A 14 -4.22 17.44 -0.44
N GLY A 15 -4.03 16.66 -1.51
CA GLY A 15 -4.18 17.07 -2.90
C GLY A 15 -2.86 17.37 -3.62
N ARG A 16 -1.70 17.21 -2.96
CA ARG A 16 -0.40 17.25 -3.63
C ARG A 16 -0.28 16.11 -4.66
N PRO A 17 0.57 16.28 -5.69
CA PRO A 17 0.80 15.22 -6.67
C PRO A 17 1.49 14.01 -6.03
N PRO A 18 1.25 12.79 -6.53
CA PRO A 18 1.95 11.59 -6.10
C PRO A 18 3.47 11.72 -6.31
N SER A 19 4.24 11.14 -5.40
CA SER A 19 5.71 11.25 -5.40
C SER A 19 6.37 9.97 -4.94
N LEU A 20 7.65 9.80 -5.27
CA LEU A 20 8.45 8.68 -4.76
C LEU A 20 9.04 9.03 -3.39
N VAL A 21 8.93 8.09 -2.45
CA VAL A 21 9.44 8.22 -1.08
C VAL A 21 10.23 6.97 -0.66
N PRO A 22 11.28 7.11 0.17
CA PRO A 22 12.05 5.97 0.67
C PRO A 22 11.32 5.24 1.82
N LEU A 23 10.69 4.10 1.52
CA LEU A 23 10.03 3.25 2.51
C LEU A 23 11.07 2.41 3.29
N ALA A 24 11.28 2.75 4.56
CA ALA A 24 12.17 2.01 5.44
C ALA A 24 11.62 0.62 5.77
N THR A 25 12.54 -0.35 5.89
CA THR A 25 12.23 -1.73 6.28
C THR A 25 13.11 -2.22 7.41
N SER A 26 12.50 -2.91 8.38
CA SER A 26 13.21 -3.60 9.46
C SER A 26 13.30 -5.11 9.19
N PRO A 27 14.42 -5.76 9.56
CA PRO A 27 14.52 -7.21 9.46
C PRO A 27 13.63 -7.88 10.52
N VAL A 28 12.74 -8.76 10.09
CA VAL A 28 11.95 -9.64 10.95
C VAL A 28 12.47 -11.05 10.76
N ALA A 29 13.02 -11.62 11.83
CA ALA A 29 13.36 -13.04 11.87
C ALA A 29 12.07 -13.83 12.07
N VAL A 30 11.66 -14.59 11.05
CA VAL A 30 10.62 -15.61 11.24
C VAL A 30 11.34 -16.85 11.75
N ALA A 31 11.08 -17.22 13.01
CA ALA A 31 11.55 -18.47 13.56
C ALA A 31 10.74 -19.61 12.95
N ASP A 32 11.43 -20.60 12.40
CA ASP A 32 10.78 -21.85 11.98
C ASP A 32 10.24 -22.57 13.22
N PRO A 33 8.94 -22.91 13.25
CA PRO A 33 8.30 -23.50 14.43
C PRO A 33 8.82 -24.92 14.77
N PHE A 34 9.54 -25.59 13.85
CA PHE A 34 10.09 -26.93 14.05
C PHE A 34 11.58 -26.93 14.36
N THR A 35 12.34 -25.95 13.88
CA THR A 35 13.81 -25.94 14.03
C THR A 35 14.35 -24.81 14.90
N ALA A 36 13.51 -23.83 15.28
CA ALA A 36 13.90 -22.61 16.00
C ALA A 36 15.06 -21.84 15.35
N GLN A 37 15.40 -22.15 14.09
CA GLN A 37 16.37 -21.43 13.30
C GLN A 37 15.68 -20.35 12.47
N PRO A 38 16.31 -19.17 12.28
CA PRO A 38 15.80 -18.16 11.36
C PRO A 38 15.96 -18.68 9.92
N THR A 39 14.89 -19.16 9.32
CA THR A 39 14.92 -19.73 7.95
C THR A 39 14.75 -18.66 6.87
N GLN A 40 14.06 -17.56 7.16
CA GLN A 40 13.92 -16.41 6.26
C GLN A 40 13.86 -15.10 7.04
N THR A 41 14.70 -14.13 6.65
CA THR A 41 14.56 -12.74 7.09
C THR A 41 13.54 -12.05 6.19
N THR A 42 12.27 -12.05 6.60
CA THR A 42 11.26 -11.16 6.00
C THR A 42 11.57 -9.72 6.39
N ARG A 43 11.32 -8.75 5.53
CA ARG A 43 11.51 -7.33 5.84
C ARG A 43 10.16 -6.68 6.08
N MET A 44 9.95 -6.12 7.28
CA MET A 44 8.72 -5.41 7.62
C MET A 44 8.79 -3.97 7.10
N PRO A 45 7.87 -3.55 6.22
CA PRO A 45 7.76 -2.14 5.82
C PRO A 45 7.21 -1.27 6.96
N HIS A 46 7.62 0.00 6.98
CA HIS A 46 7.14 1.02 7.91
C HIS A 46 6.38 2.15 7.20
N PRO A 47 5.20 1.88 6.61
CA PRO A 47 4.43 2.88 5.89
C PRO A 47 3.85 3.97 6.81
N GLU A 48 3.76 3.70 8.12
CA GLU A 48 3.28 4.64 9.14
C GLU A 48 4.04 5.97 9.14
N VAL A 49 5.31 5.99 8.73
CA VAL A 49 6.14 7.20 8.65
C VAL A 49 5.58 8.23 7.66
N TYR A 50 4.77 7.79 6.70
CA TYR A 50 4.14 8.64 5.70
C TYR A 50 2.63 8.83 5.92
N MET A 51 2.08 8.24 6.98
CA MET A 51 0.66 8.32 7.31
C MET A 51 0.43 9.33 8.42
N ASP A 52 0.11 10.57 8.01
CA ASP A 52 -0.15 11.64 8.95
C ASP A 52 -1.26 11.25 9.93
N TYR A 53 -1.04 11.50 11.21
CA TYR A 53 -2.03 11.32 12.28
C TYR A 53 -2.39 9.87 12.64
N ILE A 54 -1.61 8.89 12.18
CA ILE A 54 -1.77 7.48 12.54
C ILE A 54 -1.42 7.21 14.02
N ALA A 55 -2.08 6.24 14.63
CA ALA A 55 -1.78 5.82 16.01
C ALA A 55 -0.46 5.04 16.09
N GLU A 56 0.64 5.73 16.42
CA GLU A 56 1.98 5.13 16.53
C GLU A 56 2.10 4.04 17.61
N ALA A 57 1.31 4.14 18.69
CA ALA A 57 1.37 3.22 19.83
C ALA A 57 0.79 1.81 19.56
N LEU A 58 0.14 1.60 18.40
CA LEU A 58 -0.49 0.33 18.04
C LEU A 58 0.34 -0.49 17.04
N GLY A 59 1.50 0.00 16.62
CA GLY A 59 2.40 -0.69 15.68
C GLY A 59 1.72 -1.09 14.37
N ALA A 60 2.00 -2.29 13.86
CA ALA A 60 1.44 -2.83 12.61
C ALA A 60 -0.10 -3.02 12.60
N ARG A 61 -0.81 -2.69 13.70
CA ARG A 61 -2.29 -2.69 13.75
C ARG A 61 -2.91 -1.35 13.36
N ALA A 62 -2.11 -0.29 13.25
CA ALA A 62 -2.62 1.06 12.98
C ALA A 62 -2.91 1.30 11.48
N TRP A 63 -2.32 0.49 10.60
CA TRP A 63 -2.52 0.47 9.16
C TRP A 63 -2.93 -0.93 8.70
N GLN A 64 -3.58 -0.99 7.54
CA GLN A 64 -3.87 -2.25 6.85
C GLN A 64 -3.20 -2.22 5.49
N TYR A 65 -2.96 -3.41 4.96
CA TYR A 65 -2.46 -3.59 3.60
C TYR A 65 -3.54 -4.26 2.76
N HIS A 66 -3.70 -3.79 1.54
CA HIS A 66 -4.44 -4.50 0.52
C HIS A 66 -3.47 -4.98 -0.54
N TRP A 67 -3.55 -6.27 -0.84
CA TRP A 67 -2.76 -6.86 -1.91
C TRP A 67 -3.31 -6.38 -3.24
N LEU A 68 -2.54 -5.55 -3.93
CA LEU A 68 -2.75 -5.32 -5.34
C LEU A 68 -2.12 -6.49 -6.09
N LEU A 69 -2.77 -7.65 -6.00
CA LEU A 69 -2.47 -8.80 -6.84
C LEU A 69 -2.95 -8.42 -8.24
N LEU A 70 -2.09 -7.68 -8.95
CA LEU A 70 -2.45 -6.93 -10.16
C LEU A 70 -3.03 -7.78 -11.30
N ILE A 71 -3.12 -9.11 -11.18
CA ILE A 71 -3.82 -10.00 -12.12
C ILE A 71 -4.39 -11.23 -11.41
N GLN A 72 -5.60 -11.11 -10.89
CA GLN A 72 -6.64 -12.10 -11.22
C GLN A 72 -7.61 -11.55 -12.29
N THR A 73 -7.44 -10.29 -12.73
CA THR A 73 -8.36 -9.63 -13.69
C THR A 73 -7.61 -8.79 -14.71
N VAL A 74 -6.65 -9.39 -15.43
CA VAL A 74 -6.40 -9.00 -16.84
C VAL A 74 -7.23 -9.95 -17.69
N GLU A 75 -8.53 -9.97 -17.44
CA GLU A 75 -9.53 -10.39 -18.44
C GLU A 75 -10.14 -9.16 -19.14
N ALA A 76 -9.78 -7.93 -18.75
CA ALA A 76 -10.43 -6.70 -19.26
C ALA A 76 -9.48 -5.63 -19.82
N LEU A 77 -8.17 -5.92 -19.99
CA LEU A 77 -7.33 -5.16 -20.94
C LEU A 77 -7.24 -6.01 -22.21
N ASP A 78 -8.18 -5.75 -23.12
CA ASP A 78 -8.34 -6.41 -24.41
C ASP A 78 -6.97 -6.49 -25.13
N GLY A 79 -6.35 -7.68 -25.12
CA GLY A 79 -5.09 -7.98 -25.80
C GLY A 79 -3.85 -8.33 -24.95
N MET A 80 -3.86 -8.25 -23.61
CA MET A 80 -2.68 -8.60 -22.79
C MET A 80 -2.75 -10.03 -22.21
N ASN A 81 -2.15 -10.99 -22.90
CA ASN A 81 -2.18 -12.42 -22.56
C ASN A 81 -1.10 -12.86 -21.54
N LYS A 82 -0.56 -11.95 -20.72
CA LYS A 82 0.53 -12.26 -19.77
C LYS A 82 0.29 -11.70 -18.38
N LYS A 83 0.59 -12.53 -17.37
CA LYS A 83 0.56 -12.11 -15.98
C LYS A 83 1.67 -11.03 -15.73
N PHE A 84 1.35 -9.84 -15.22
CA PHE A 84 2.27 -8.87 -14.64
C PHE A 84 3.16 -9.60 -13.63
N ALA A 85 4.47 -9.49 -13.85
CA ALA A 85 5.47 -10.25 -13.11
C ALA A 85 5.67 -9.78 -11.66
N THR A 86 5.17 -8.59 -11.29
CA THR A 86 5.48 -7.94 -10.01
C THR A 86 4.22 -7.41 -9.32
N PRO A 87 3.85 -7.92 -8.13
CA PRO A 87 2.71 -7.39 -7.37
C PRO A 87 3.03 -6.04 -6.70
N TYR A 88 1.98 -5.28 -6.41
CA TYR A 88 2.05 -4.08 -5.57
C TYR A 88 1.25 -4.31 -4.29
N ILE A 89 1.59 -3.55 -3.24
CA ILE A 89 0.85 -3.56 -1.98
C ILE A 89 0.51 -2.12 -1.65
N ILE A 90 -0.77 -1.88 -1.37
CA ILE A 90 -1.30 -0.57 -0.99
C ILE A 90 -1.48 -0.56 0.52
N PHE A 91 -0.72 0.30 1.19
CA PHE A 91 -0.85 0.58 2.62
C PHE A 91 -1.70 1.82 2.82
N TYR A 92 -2.66 1.75 3.74
CA TYR A 92 -3.52 2.87 4.10
C TYR A 92 -3.77 2.87 5.63
N PRO A 93 -3.98 4.06 6.21
CA PRO A 93 -4.19 4.18 7.64
C PRO A 93 -5.60 3.77 8.03
N VAL A 94 -5.74 3.14 9.20
CA VAL A 94 -7.04 2.65 9.71
C VAL A 94 -7.36 3.21 11.08
N ILE A 95 -6.34 3.37 11.94
CA ILE A 95 -6.52 3.89 13.30
C ILE A 95 -5.78 5.21 13.44
N SER A 96 -6.53 6.28 13.68
CA SER A 96 -6.01 7.61 13.98
C SER A 96 -5.63 7.73 15.45
N ARG A 97 -4.78 8.71 15.75
CA ARG A 97 -4.29 8.97 17.11
C ARG A 97 -5.39 9.36 18.10
N ASP A 98 -6.47 10.00 17.64
CA ASP A 98 -7.56 10.52 18.44
C ASP A 98 -8.90 9.81 18.22
N GLY A 99 -8.95 8.81 17.34
CA GLY A 99 -10.17 8.09 16.95
C GLY A 99 -11.01 8.82 15.88
N MET A 100 -10.58 9.96 15.35
CA MET A 100 -11.26 10.66 14.26
C MET A 100 -11.00 9.99 12.91
N PRO A 101 -11.97 9.98 11.98
CA PRO A 101 -11.76 9.41 10.66
C PRO A 101 -10.71 10.19 9.88
N PHE A 102 -9.86 9.47 9.13
CA PHE A 102 -8.91 10.10 8.23
C PHE A 102 -9.63 10.91 7.13
N PRO A 103 -9.05 12.02 6.67
CA PRO A 103 -9.62 12.81 5.58
C PRO A 103 -9.68 11.99 4.28
N VAL A 104 -10.69 12.24 3.44
CA VAL A 104 -10.76 11.65 2.10
C VAL A 104 -9.52 12.05 1.30
N ASN A 105 -8.89 11.08 0.64
CA ASN A 105 -7.73 11.34 -0.20
C ASN A 105 -8.17 12.10 -1.45
N LYS A 106 -7.87 13.41 -1.49
CA LYS A 106 -8.32 14.29 -2.58
C LYS A 106 -7.76 13.88 -3.93
N CYS A 107 -6.52 13.39 -3.96
CA CYS A 107 -5.86 12.93 -5.17
C CYS A 107 -6.61 11.72 -5.76
N ILE A 108 -6.94 10.72 -4.94
CA ILE A 108 -7.69 9.54 -5.40
C ILE A 108 -9.13 9.90 -5.79
N ARG A 109 -9.80 10.77 -5.01
CA ARG A 109 -11.12 11.31 -5.36
C ARG A 109 -11.12 11.96 -6.75
N GLU A 110 -10.10 12.75 -7.07
CA GLU A 110 -9.96 13.37 -8.39
C GLU A 110 -9.69 12.34 -9.50
N MET A 111 -8.96 11.26 -9.20
CA MET A 111 -8.78 10.15 -10.15
C MET A 111 -10.10 9.44 -10.46
N GLN A 112 -10.91 9.17 -9.44
CA GLN A 112 -12.20 8.48 -9.58
C GLN A 112 -13.26 9.38 -10.23
N GLY A 113 -13.19 10.69 -10.04
CA GLY A 113 -14.08 11.67 -10.67
C GLY A 113 -15.55 11.38 -10.38
N LYS A 114 -16.34 11.11 -11.44
CA LYS A 114 -17.78 10.80 -11.30
C LYS A 114 -18.07 9.44 -10.67
N ALA A 115 -17.09 8.53 -10.64
CA ALA A 115 -17.23 7.22 -10.01
C ALA A 115 -16.97 7.25 -8.49
N PHE A 116 -16.54 8.40 -7.95
CA PHE A 116 -16.25 8.56 -6.54
C PHE A 116 -17.47 8.31 -5.65
N ARG A 117 -17.26 7.54 -4.58
CA ARG A 117 -18.22 7.29 -3.51
C ARG A 117 -17.57 7.61 -2.18
N GLU A 118 -18.21 8.46 -1.38
CA GLU A 118 -17.62 8.91 -0.12
C GLU A 118 -17.63 7.81 0.95
N GLU A 119 -18.65 6.94 0.93
CA GLU A 119 -18.79 5.82 1.86
C GLU A 119 -17.65 4.79 1.77
N THR A 120 -17.08 4.61 0.58
CA THR A 120 -16.01 3.62 0.29
C THR A 120 -14.71 4.30 -0.17
N ALA A 121 -14.56 5.59 0.14
CA ALA A 121 -13.43 6.38 -0.28
C ALA A 121 -12.11 5.93 0.38
N TRP A 122 -11.02 6.02 -0.39
CA TRP A 122 -9.67 5.96 0.16
C TRP A 122 -9.42 7.17 1.06
N ARG A 123 -8.93 6.93 2.28
CA ARG A 123 -8.70 7.98 3.31
C ARG A 123 -7.26 8.00 3.77
N GLY A 124 -6.79 9.19 4.14
CA GLY A 124 -5.43 9.44 4.56
C GLY A 124 -4.40 9.26 3.45
N ASN A 125 -3.13 9.34 3.82
CA ASN A 125 -2.03 9.15 2.88
C ASN A 125 -1.90 7.68 2.54
N VAL A 126 -1.84 7.39 1.24
CA VAL A 126 -1.73 6.01 0.72
C VAL A 126 -0.30 5.79 0.25
N VAL A 127 0.30 4.68 0.67
CA VAL A 127 1.67 4.31 0.28
C VAL A 127 1.61 3.02 -0.54
N VAL A 128 2.23 3.00 -1.70
CA VAL A 128 2.24 1.85 -2.61
C VAL A 128 3.67 1.35 -2.78
N ALA A 129 3.92 0.11 -2.36
CA ALA A 129 5.21 -0.54 -2.53
C ALA A 129 5.14 -1.64 -3.58
N LYS A 130 6.28 -1.92 -4.23
CA LYS A 130 6.41 -2.92 -5.29
C LYS A 130 7.21 -4.11 -4.77
N TYR A 131 6.81 -5.31 -5.18
CA TYR A 131 7.46 -6.56 -4.76
C TYR A 131 7.80 -7.43 -5.98
N SER A 132 8.87 -8.22 -5.87
CA SER A 132 9.29 -9.10 -6.96
C SER A 132 8.51 -10.42 -7.00
N GLU A 133 7.86 -10.81 -5.89
CA GLU A 133 7.17 -12.08 -5.72
C GLU A 133 5.91 -11.92 -4.86
N GLY A 134 5.00 -12.91 -4.88
CA GLY A 134 3.75 -12.92 -4.11
C GLY A 134 3.92 -13.07 -2.59
N THR A 135 5.12 -12.86 -2.06
CA THR A 135 5.44 -12.90 -0.62
C THR A 135 6.08 -11.58 -0.20
N PHE A 136 5.80 -11.11 1.03
CA PHE A 136 6.35 -9.88 1.62
C PHE A 136 7.89 -9.84 1.77
N THR A 137 8.58 -10.87 1.28
CA THR A 137 10.01 -11.08 1.47
C THR A 137 10.87 -10.19 0.59
N ASN A 138 10.43 -9.90 -0.65
CA ASN A 138 11.28 -9.27 -1.65
C ASN A 138 10.66 -7.98 -2.20
N MET A 139 10.91 -6.88 -1.50
CA MET A 139 10.55 -5.53 -1.96
C MET A 139 11.53 -5.05 -3.04
N MET A 140 11.03 -4.25 -3.98
CA MET A 140 11.81 -3.63 -5.05
C MET A 140 11.47 -2.15 -5.18
N ASP A 141 12.39 -1.39 -5.78
CA ASP A 141 12.16 0.03 -6.02
C ASP A 141 11.01 0.25 -7.01
N ALA A 142 10.00 0.99 -6.57
CA ALA A 142 8.98 1.55 -7.43
C ALA A 142 9.53 2.75 -8.21
N SER A 143 8.95 2.99 -9.38
CA SER A 143 9.26 4.12 -10.25
C SER A 143 7.98 4.88 -10.58
N MET A 144 8.09 6.15 -10.98
CA MET A 144 6.91 6.89 -11.46
C MET A 144 6.31 6.31 -12.76
N ALA A 145 7.02 5.41 -13.46
CA ALA A 145 6.45 4.65 -14.58
C ALA A 145 5.43 3.60 -14.12
N ASP A 146 5.42 3.22 -12.84
CA ASP A 146 4.43 2.31 -12.26
C ASP A 146 3.12 3.05 -11.88
N PHE A 147 3.17 4.39 -11.76
CA PHE A 147 2.02 5.19 -11.34
C PHE A 147 0.80 5.07 -12.26
N PRO A 148 0.91 5.03 -13.61
CA PRO A 148 -0.24 4.79 -14.48
C PRO A 148 -1.00 3.49 -14.16
N LEU A 149 -0.30 2.40 -13.80
CA LEU A 149 -0.93 1.13 -13.42
C LEU A 149 -1.70 1.26 -12.11
N ILE A 150 -1.07 1.89 -11.12
CA ILE A 150 -1.66 2.14 -9.80
C ILE A 150 -2.87 3.06 -9.91
N LYS A 151 -2.75 4.14 -10.71
CA LYS A 151 -3.85 5.06 -10.99
C LYS A 151 -5.03 4.32 -11.62
N ASN A 152 -4.79 3.50 -12.64
CA ASN A 152 -5.87 2.77 -13.31
C ASN A 152 -6.62 1.83 -12.35
N TYR A 153 -5.91 1.18 -11.43
CA TYR A 153 -6.53 0.42 -10.36
C TYR A 153 -7.38 1.30 -9.43
N LEU A 154 -6.82 2.39 -8.90
CA LEU A 154 -7.54 3.29 -7.97
C LEU A 154 -8.76 3.96 -8.60
N MET A 155 -8.79 4.08 -9.93
CA MET A 155 -9.96 4.55 -10.68
C MET A 155 -11.12 3.54 -10.67
N MET A 156 -10.82 2.23 -10.59
CA MET A 156 -11.80 1.15 -10.69
C MET A 156 -12.12 0.50 -9.33
N HIS A 157 -11.30 0.73 -8.31
CA HIS A 157 -11.40 0.07 -7.02
C HIS A 157 -11.52 1.06 -5.86
N ASP A 158 -12.55 0.82 -5.06
CA ASP A 158 -12.78 1.52 -3.81
C ASP A 158 -11.89 0.98 -2.68
N SER A 159 -11.86 1.70 -1.56
CA SER A 159 -11.17 1.24 -0.36
C SER A 159 -11.84 -0.04 0.18
N PRO A 160 -11.06 -1.08 0.55
CA PRO A 160 -11.61 -2.32 1.10
C PRO A 160 -12.15 -2.16 2.53
N LEU A 161 -11.95 -1.00 3.17
CA LEU A 161 -12.60 -0.70 4.45
C LEU A 161 -14.07 -0.40 4.21
N ALA A 162 -14.95 -1.25 4.74
CA ALA A 162 -16.34 -0.85 4.97
C ALA A 162 -16.36 0.28 6.01
N PRO A 163 -17.24 1.28 5.87
CA PRO A 163 -17.42 2.29 6.90
C PRO A 163 -17.79 1.58 8.20
N SER A 164 -16.97 1.76 9.24
CA SER A 164 -17.29 1.34 10.59
C SER A 164 -18.58 2.05 10.98
N ILE A 165 -19.66 1.29 11.16
CA ILE A 165 -20.94 1.76 11.71
C ILE A 165 -20.76 2.01 13.21
#